data_AF-A0A8W8J4P9-F1
#
_entry.id   AF-A0A8W8J4P9-F1
#
_cell.length_a   1.000
_cell.length_b   1.000
_cell.length_c   1.000
_cell.angle_alpha   90.00
_cell.angle_beta   90.00
_cell.angle_gamma   90.00
#
_symmetry.space_group_name_H-M   'P 1'
#
loop_
_entity.id
_entity.type
_entity.pdbx_description
1 polymer ?
#
loop_
_entity_poly.entity_id
_entity_poly.type
_entity_poly.pdbx_seq_one_letter_code
_entity_poly.pdbx_strand_id
1 'polypeptide(L)'
;MLVAFAFNAIESNATSESVQCNRECTAEKLECSDECRMGEDAIDRSEVIQCLRECRIESEDCEESCNCMSKCEKKSQPCEQKCKSNTQQDSEASEDCIEMCAEEVEQCMDLCGE
;
A
#
# COMPACT_ATOMS: atom_id res chain seq x y z
N MET A 1 -13.18 31.37 32.97
CA MET A 1 -12.98 31.51 31.51
C MET A 1 -11.88 30.54 31.11
N LEU A 2 -12.24 29.61 30.23
CA LEU A 2 -11.42 28.49 29.76
C LEU A 2 -10.36 29.01 28.78
N VAL A 3 -9.08 28.79 29.07
CA VAL A 3 -8.01 28.94 28.07
C VAL A 3 -7.77 27.55 27.50
N ALA A 4 -8.17 27.38 26.24
CA ALA A 4 -8.13 26.13 25.52
C ALA A 4 -6.68 25.65 25.35
N PHE A 5 -6.42 24.40 25.73
CA PHE A 5 -5.22 23.68 25.34
C PHE A 5 -5.36 23.32 23.86
N ALA A 6 -4.54 23.94 23.01
CA ALA A 6 -4.38 23.49 21.64
C ALA A 6 -3.56 22.19 21.67
N PHE A 7 -4.27 21.06 21.65
CA PHE A 7 -3.68 19.78 21.25
C PHE A 7 -3.31 19.91 19.77
N ASN A 8 -2.05 20.25 19.49
CA ASN A 8 -1.46 19.91 18.20
C ASN A 8 -1.31 18.40 18.18
N ALA A 9 -2.35 17.72 17.68
CA ALA A 9 -2.19 16.36 17.19
C ALA A 9 -1.18 16.45 16.04
N ILE A 10 0.04 15.99 16.30
CA ILE A 10 0.93 15.56 15.23
C ILE A 10 0.22 14.32 14.67
N GLU A 11 -0.61 14.52 13.65
CA GLU A 11 -1.04 13.44 12.77
C GLU A 11 0.25 12.83 12.22
N SER A 12 0.67 11.69 12.78
CA SER A 12 1.54 10.79 12.04
C SER A 12 0.72 10.33 10.84
N ASN A 13 0.78 11.08 9.74
CA ASN A 13 0.24 10.67 8.46
C ASN A 13 1.19 9.59 7.92
N ALA A 14 1.28 8.46 8.61
CA ALA A 14 1.82 7.23 8.06
C ALA A 14 0.86 6.84 6.94
N THR A 15 1.13 7.33 5.74
CA THR A 15 0.46 6.86 4.53
C THR A 15 0.66 5.37 4.47
N SER A 16 -0.42 4.60 4.35
CA SER A 16 -0.30 3.14 4.35
C SER A 16 0.57 2.66 3.20
N GLU A 17 1.25 1.54 3.39
CA GLU A 17 2.20 0.99 2.43
C GLU A 17 1.52 0.71 1.09
N SER A 18 0.26 0.26 1.10
CA SER A 18 -0.51 0.08 -0.14
C SER A 18 -0.75 1.39 -0.89
N VAL A 19 -0.93 2.52 -0.19
CA VAL A 19 -1.08 3.85 -0.81
C VAL A 19 0.25 4.34 -1.39
N GLN A 20 1.36 4.08 -0.70
CA GLN A 20 2.69 4.40 -1.21
C GLN A 20 3.01 3.58 -2.47
N CYS A 21 2.79 2.27 -2.43
CA CYS A 21 2.95 1.35 -3.56
C CYS A 21 2.17 1.84 -4.79
N ASN A 22 0.89 2.20 -4.64
CA ASN A 22 0.09 2.71 -5.77
C ASN A 22 0.66 4.01 -6.38
N ARG A 23 1.28 4.88 -5.57
CA ARG A 23 1.92 6.09 -6.07
C ARG A 23 3.18 5.77 -6.86
N GLU A 24 3.98 4.83 -6.38
CA GLU A 24 5.20 4.35 -7.04
C GLU A 24 4.85 3.71 -8.39
N CYS A 25 3.91 2.77 -8.45
CA CYS A 25 3.46 2.18 -9.73
C CYS A 25 2.95 3.24 -10.72
N THR A 26 2.25 4.27 -10.23
CA THR A 26 1.75 5.35 -11.10
C THR A 26 2.90 6.19 -11.67
N ALA A 27 3.94 6.44 -10.86
CA ALA A 27 5.12 7.17 -11.30
C ALA A 27 5.91 6.36 -12.34
N GLU A 28 6.20 5.09 -12.05
CA GLU A 28 6.92 4.19 -12.96
C GLU A 28 6.21 4.02 -14.30
N LYS A 29 4.87 3.87 -14.29
CA LYS A 29 4.06 3.80 -15.51
C LYS A 29 4.20 5.04 -16.39
N LEU A 30 4.28 6.23 -15.79
CA LEU A 30 4.46 7.48 -16.51
C LEU A 30 5.88 7.59 -17.08
N GLU A 31 6.89 7.27 -16.26
CA GLU A 31 8.29 7.25 -16.68
C GLU A 31 8.50 6.28 -17.85
N CYS A 32 8.02 5.04 -17.74
CA CYS A 32 8.10 4.04 -18.81
C CYS A 32 7.40 4.52 -20.11
N SER A 33 6.21 5.11 -19.99
CA SER A 33 5.50 5.68 -21.16
C SER A 33 6.29 6.81 -21.84
N ASP A 34 6.93 7.67 -21.06
CA ASP A 34 7.73 8.78 -21.59
C ASP A 34 9.02 8.28 -22.24
N GLU A 35 9.67 7.27 -21.65
CA GLU A 35 10.83 6.59 -22.24
C GLU A 35 10.48 5.94 -23.58
N CYS A 36 9.37 5.23 -23.70
CA CYS A 36 8.95 4.65 -24.99
C CYS A 36 8.70 5.72 -26.08
N ARG A 37 8.31 6.93 -25.70
CA ARG A 37 7.93 8.01 -26.64
C ARG A 37 9.08 8.93 -27.01
N MET A 38 10.10 9.02 -26.15
CA MET A 38 11.22 9.94 -26.30
C MET A 38 12.57 9.21 -26.46
N GLY A 39 12.60 7.90 -26.26
CA GLY A 39 13.78 7.05 -26.38
C GLY A 39 14.20 6.77 -27.82
N GLU A 40 15.28 6.00 -27.97
CA GLU A 40 15.88 5.66 -29.28
C GLU A 40 14.87 4.95 -30.21
N ASP A 41 13.95 4.17 -29.63
CA ASP A 41 12.89 3.43 -30.32
C ASP A 41 11.75 4.34 -30.84
N ALA A 42 11.72 5.63 -30.48
CA ALA A 42 10.69 6.58 -30.92
C ALA A 42 10.64 6.80 -32.45
N ILE A 43 11.67 6.34 -33.16
CA ILE A 43 11.79 6.43 -34.62
C ILE A 43 10.93 5.36 -35.31
N ASP A 44 10.80 4.16 -34.73
CA ASP A 44 9.95 3.08 -35.24
C ASP A 44 8.64 2.98 -34.43
N ARG A 45 7.54 3.35 -35.07
CA ARG A 45 6.21 3.29 -34.46
C ARG A 45 5.84 1.90 -33.93
N SER A 46 6.31 0.83 -34.56
CA SER A 46 6.04 -0.54 -34.12
C SER A 46 6.73 -0.83 -32.78
N GLU A 47 7.98 -0.39 -32.64
CA GLU A 47 8.77 -0.55 -31.42
C GLU A 47 8.17 0.27 -30.27
N VAL A 48 7.75 1.51 -30.52
CA VAL A 48 7.01 2.33 -29.53
C VAL A 48 5.74 1.64 -29.04
N ILE A 49 4.95 1.05 -29.96
CA ILE A 49 3.71 0.36 -29.59
C ILE A 49 4.00 -0.88 -28.74
N GLN A 50 5.07 -1.61 -29.06
CA GLN A 50 5.49 -2.76 -28.29
C GLN A 50 5.98 -2.35 -26.89
N CYS A 51 6.85 -1.35 -26.80
CA CYS A 51 7.34 -0.78 -25.54
C CYS A 51 6.16 -0.32 -24.64
N LEU A 52 5.23 0.46 -25.19
CA LEU A 52 4.04 0.89 -24.43
C LEU A 52 3.15 -0.26 -23.96
N ARG A 53 3.18 -1.40 -24.66
CA ARG A 53 2.46 -2.60 -24.24
C ARG A 53 3.16 -3.28 -23.07
N GLU A 54 4.49 -3.36 -23.11
CA GLU A 54 5.32 -3.91 -22.03
C GLU A 54 5.16 -3.06 -20.76
N CYS A 55 5.30 -1.73 -20.85
CA CYS A 55 5.02 -0.81 -19.73
C CYS A 55 3.63 -1.02 -19.13
N ARG A 56 2.62 -1.31 -19.97
CA ARG A 56 1.26 -1.53 -19.49
C ARG A 56 1.16 -2.81 -18.67
N ILE A 57 1.76 -3.90 -19.15
CA ILE A 57 1.78 -5.20 -18.47
C ILE A 57 2.46 -5.05 -17.11
N GLU A 58 3.66 -4.45 -17.08
CA GLU A 58 4.40 -4.21 -15.84
C GLU A 58 3.61 -3.33 -14.86
N SER A 59 2.92 -2.30 -15.36
CA SER A 59 2.04 -1.48 -14.51
C SER A 59 0.83 -2.23 -13.96
N GLU A 60 0.26 -3.17 -14.74
CA GLU A 60 -0.86 -4.01 -14.31
C GLU A 60 -0.41 -4.97 -13.19
N ASP A 61 0.78 -5.56 -13.32
CA ASP A 61 1.38 -6.43 -12.31
C ASP A 61 1.68 -5.66 -11.01
N CYS A 62 2.28 -4.46 -11.12
CA CYS A 62 2.54 -3.57 -9.98
C CYS A 62 1.24 -3.18 -9.25
N GLU A 63 0.21 -2.77 -10.01
CA GLU A 63 -1.11 -2.43 -9.45
C GLU A 63 -1.76 -3.64 -8.74
N GLU A 64 -1.56 -4.87 -9.23
CA GLU A 64 -2.06 -6.09 -8.60
C GLU A 64 -1.39 -6.37 -7.25
N SER A 65 -0.06 -6.22 -7.16
CA SER A 65 0.69 -6.32 -5.90
C SER A 65 0.22 -5.28 -4.88
N CYS A 66 0.07 -4.02 -5.27
CA CYS A 66 -0.43 -2.99 -4.34
C CYS A 66 -1.87 -3.24 -3.90
N ASN A 67 -2.71 -3.81 -4.78
CA ASN A 67 -4.08 -4.17 -4.42
C ASN A 67 -4.11 -5.37 -3.45
N CYS A 68 -3.20 -6.33 -3.60
CA CYS A 68 -2.99 -7.38 -2.62
C CYS A 68 -2.65 -6.79 -1.24
N MET A 69 -1.67 -5.88 -1.15
CA MET A 69 -1.32 -5.19 0.10
C MET A 69 -2.52 -4.45 0.70
N SER A 70 -3.30 -3.74 -0.12
CA SER A 70 -4.50 -3.04 0.35
C SER A 70 -5.53 -3.99 0.96
N LYS A 71 -5.66 -5.21 0.43
CA LYS A 71 -6.55 -6.23 1.00
C LYS A 71 -6.02 -6.77 2.33
N CYS A 72 -4.71 -6.92 2.47
CA CYS A 72 -4.07 -7.31 3.73
C CYS A 72 -4.27 -6.24 4.82
N GLU A 73 -4.02 -4.97 4.52
CA GLU A 73 -4.26 -3.85 5.44
C GLU A 73 -5.72 -3.78 5.91
N LYS A 74 -6.68 -3.98 5.00
CA LYS A 74 -8.12 -3.99 5.34
C LYS A 74 -8.52 -5.11 6.29
N LYS A 75 -7.72 -6.17 6.44
CA LYS A 75 -7.95 -7.24 7.41
C LYS A 75 -7.48 -6.88 8.83
N SER A 76 -6.55 -5.94 8.99
CA SER A 76 -6.01 -5.57 10.32
C SER A 76 -7.07 -4.89 11.20
N GLN A 77 -7.79 -3.91 10.65
CA GLN A 77 -8.72 -3.09 11.44
C GLN A 77 -9.85 -3.91 12.10
N PRO A 78 -10.51 -4.85 11.40
CA PRO A 78 -11.47 -5.75 12.05
C PRO A 78 -10.86 -6.68 13.10
N CYS A 79 -9.59 -7.06 12.94
CA CYS A 79 -8.88 -7.93 13.89
C CYS A 79 -8.60 -7.20 15.20
N GLU A 80 -8.00 -6.00 15.14
CA GLU A 80 -7.75 -5.19 16.33
C GLU A 80 -9.03 -4.82 17.08
N GLN A 81 -10.11 -4.50 16.35
CA GLN A 81 -11.41 -4.20 16.96
C GLN A 81 -11.97 -5.41 17.69
N LYS A 82 -11.83 -6.62 17.13
CA LYS A 82 -12.22 -7.86 17.81
C LYS A 82 -11.39 -8.08 19.07
N CYS A 83 -10.07 -7.92 19.01
CA CYS A 83 -9.19 -8.02 20.17
C CYS A 83 -9.66 -7.09 21.29
N LYS A 84 -9.83 -5.79 20.99
CA LYS A 84 -10.30 -4.77 21.95
C LYS A 84 -11.70 -5.06 22.52
N SER A 85 -12.58 -5.72 21.76
CA SER A 85 -13.93 -6.08 22.20
C SER A 85 -14.02 -7.33 23.08
N ASN A 86 -13.16 -8.34 22.85
CA ASN A 86 -13.19 -9.63 23.54
C ASN A 86 -12.35 -9.67 24.82
N THR A 87 -11.38 -8.76 24.97
CA THR A 87 -10.41 -8.74 26.09
C THR A 87 -10.68 -7.62 27.10
N GLN A 88 -11.94 -7.21 27.29
CA GLN A 88 -12.31 -6.13 28.21
C GLN A 88 -11.91 -6.34 29.68
N GLN A 89 -11.41 -7.52 30.06
CA GLN A 89 -10.99 -7.85 31.43
C GLN A 89 -9.48 -8.13 31.59
N ASP A 90 -8.73 -8.28 30.49
CA ASP A 90 -7.31 -8.64 30.52
C ASP A 90 -6.55 -7.84 29.46
N SER A 91 -5.79 -6.84 29.90
CA SER A 91 -5.04 -5.95 29.02
C SER A 91 -3.88 -6.64 28.33
N GLU A 92 -3.23 -7.61 28.99
CA GLU A 92 -2.09 -8.34 28.44
C GLU A 92 -2.56 -9.24 27.29
N ALA A 93 -3.66 -9.97 27.50
CA ALA A 93 -4.31 -10.73 26.42
C ALA A 93 -4.83 -9.85 25.26
N SER A 94 -5.12 -8.57 25.51
CA SER A 94 -5.51 -7.61 24.47
C SER A 94 -4.32 -7.22 23.60
N GLU A 95 -3.17 -6.98 24.22
CA GLU A 95 -1.93 -6.58 23.56
C GLU A 95 -1.38 -7.73 22.70
N ASP A 96 -1.29 -8.94 23.26
CA ASP A 96 -0.89 -10.16 22.52
C ASP A 96 -1.78 -10.40 21.30
N CYS A 97 -3.09 -10.16 21.43
CA CYS A 97 -4.04 -10.31 20.33
C CYS A 97 -3.81 -9.28 19.22
N ILE A 98 -3.50 -8.03 19.58
CA ILE A 98 -3.19 -6.97 18.60
C ILE A 98 -1.86 -7.26 17.91
N GLU A 99 -0.86 -7.77 18.63
CA GLU A 99 0.42 -8.18 18.06
C GLU A 99 0.23 -9.30 17.02
N MET A 100 -0.53 -10.36 17.36
CA MET A 100 -0.88 -11.40 16.39
C MET A 100 -1.62 -10.86 15.16
N CYS A 101 -2.52 -9.87 15.32
CA CYS A 101 -3.18 -9.24 14.18
C CYS A 101 -2.19 -8.49 13.26
N ALA A 102 -1.15 -7.87 13.82
CA ALA A 102 -0.12 -7.19 13.05
C ALA A 102 0.75 -8.22 12.30
N GLU A 103 1.16 -9.30 12.96
CA GLU A 103 1.93 -10.39 12.34
C GLU A 103 1.16 -11.07 11.19
N GLU A 104 -0.16 -11.30 11.34
CA GLU A 104 -0.98 -11.85 10.25
C GLU A 104 -1.04 -10.93 9.03
N VAL A 105 -0.96 -9.62 9.23
CA VAL A 105 -0.99 -8.62 8.16
C VAL A 105 0.36 -8.54 7.47
N GLU A 106 1.45 -8.56 8.24
CA GLU A 106 2.82 -8.59 7.72
C GLU A 106 3.03 -9.85 6.86
N GLN A 107 2.68 -11.04 7.37
CA GLN A 107 2.73 -12.29 6.60
C GLN A 107 1.86 -12.25 5.34
N CYS A 108 0.73 -11.56 5.38
CA CYS A 108 -0.13 -11.38 4.20
C CYS A 108 0.54 -10.47 3.16
N MET A 109 1.20 -9.39 3.60
CA MET A 109 1.92 -8.46 2.72
C MET A 109 3.14 -9.11 2.07
N ASP A 110 3.87 -9.95 2.80
CA ASP A 110 5.03 -10.68 2.26
C ASP A 110 4.66 -11.55 1.05
N LEU A 111 3.43 -12.06 1.01
CA LEU A 111 2.91 -12.88 -0.09
C LEU A 111 2.43 -12.05 -1.30
N CYS A 112 2.42 -10.71 -1.21
CA CYS A 112 1.98 -9.82 -2.28
C CYS A 112 3.11 -9.41 -3.25
N GLY A 113 4.36 -9.76 -2.94
CA GLY A 113 5.57 -9.43 -3.71
C GLY A 113 6.21 -10.61 -4.45
N GLU A 114 5.51 -11.74 -4.59
CA GLU A 114 5.96 -12.92 -5.37
C GLU A 114 5.32 -13.00 -6.76
#